data_AF-A0A5C9CLP3-F1
#
_entry.id   AF-A0A5C9CLP3-F1
#
_cell.length_a   1.000
_cell.length_b   1.000
_cell.length_c   1.000
_cell.angle_alpha   90.00
_cell.angle_beta   90.00
_cell.angle_gamma   90.00
#
_symmetry.space_group_name_H-M   'P 1'
#
loop_
_entity.id
_entity.type
_entity.pdbx_description
1 polymer ?
#
loop_
_entity_poly.entity_id
_entity_poly.type
_entity_poly.pdbx_seq_one_letter_code
_entity_poly.pdbx_strand_id
1 'polypeptide(L)'
;MAAVIFFAGLGLPGLCGFVGEVFVVLSAWNYSKTLAIVSAGGVILTAGYILWALQRVYLGPEYKGPHPEAITPMNSREKAIGWALIVPCFLLGVYPNFVFNYTDKPMNKLVRTLDSGYQNTPKPNSGAVMTQK
;
A
#
# COMPACT_ATOMS: atom_id res chain seq x y z
N MET A 1 -3.13 16.32 -12.54
CA MET A 1 -3.73 14.98 -12.28
C MET A 1 -2.68 13.95 -11.90
N ALA A 2 -1.57 13.81 -12.63
CA ALA A 2 -0.50 12.89 -12.25
C ALA A 2 0.05 13.14 -10.83
N ALA A 3 0.23 14.40 -10.43
CA ALA A 3 0.60 14.74 -9.06
C ALA A 3 -0.34 14.14 -8.00
N VAL A 4 -1.66 14.08 -8.24
CA VAL A 4 -2.63 13.46 -7.31
C VAL A 4 -2.38 11.95 -7.18
N ILE A 5 -1.98 11.30 -8.27
CA ILE A 5 -1.66 9.86 -8.29
C ILE A 5 -0.33 9.60 -7.56
N PHE A 6 0.68 10.47 -7.74
CA PHE A 6 1.88 10.45 -6.90
C PHE A 6 1.52 10.66 -5.43
N PHE A 7 0.59 11.60 -5.14
CA PHE A 7 0.15 11.86 -3.78
C PHE A 7 -0.64 10.69 -3.16
N ALA A 8 -1.35 9.93 -4.00
CA ALA A 8 -2.00 8.70 -3.58
C ALA A 8 -0.99 7.61 -3.24
N GLY A 9 0.10 7.55 -3.98
CA GLY A 9 1.18 6.57 -3.80
C GLY A 9 2.03 6.78 -2.55
N LEU A 10 2.21 8.02 -2.05
CA LEU A 10 2.98 8.26 -0.81
C LEU A 10 2.20 7.99 0.48
N GLY A 11 0.90 7.71 0.40
CA GLY A 11 0.07 7.54 1.59
C GLY A 11 -0.37 8.86 2.24
N LEU A 12 -0.80 9.86 1.46
CA LEU A 12 -1.45 11.04 2.04
C LEU A 12 -2.78 10.65 2.73
N PRO A 13 -3.09 11.15 3.93
CA PRO A 13 -4.36 10.87 4.58
C PRO A 13 -5.54 11.30 3.70
N GLY A 14 -6.52 10.40 3.55
CA GLY A 14 -7.68 10.59 2.67
C GLY A 14 -7.53 10.02 1.26
N LEU A 15 -6.35 9.48 0.90
CA LEU A 15 -6.15 8.72 -0.33
C LEU A 15 -6.00 7.22 -0.04
N CYS A 16 -6.22 6.41 -1.08
CA CYS A 16 -6.28 4.96 -0.99
C CYS A 16 -5.00 4.29 -0.42
N GLY A 17 -3.81 4.85 -0.69
CA GLY A 17 -2.54 4.28 -0.21
C GLY A 17 -2.37 4.33 1.31
N PHE A 18 -2.81 5.42 1.95
CA PHE A 18 -2.64 5.63 3.39
C PHE A 18 -3.36 4.57 4.23
N VAL A 19 -4.61 4.25 3.87
CA VAL A 19 -5.42 3.28 4.61
C VAL A 19 -4.73 1.91 4.62
N GLY A 20 -4.17 1.49 3.48
CA GLY A 20 -3.44 0.22 3.37
C GLY A 20 -2.18 0.20 4.25
N GLU A 21 -1.36 1.26 4.18
CA GLU A 21 -0.11 1.34 4.96
C GLU A 21 -0.36 1.34 6.47
N VAL A 22 -1.34 2.11 6.95
CA VAL A 22 -1.70 2.13 8.37
C VAL A 22 -2.21 0.76 8.83
N PHE A 23 -3.07 0.10 8.05
CA PHE A 23 -3.59 -1.22 8.42
C PHE A 23 -2.48 -2.28 8.49
N VAL A 24 -1.51 -2.23 7.57
CA VAL A 24 -0.35 -3.13 7.60
C VAL A 24 0.51 -2.90 8.84
N VAL A 25 0.79 -1.64 9.20
CA VAL A 25 1.58 -1.33 10.41
C VAL A 25 0.84 -1.75 11.68
N LEU A 26 -0.47 -1.50 11.78
CA LEU A 26 -1.30 -1.92 12.92
C LEU A 26 -1.38 -3.45 13.05
N SER A 27 -1.50 -4.16 11.92
CA SER A 27 -1.48 -5.62 11.90
C SER A 27 -0.12 -6.17 12.34
N ALA A 28 0.97 -5.62 11.80
CA ALA A 28 2.33 -6.01 12.16
C ALA A 28 2.62 -5.76 13.65
N TRP A 29 2.09 -4.68 14.23
CA TRP A 29 2.27 -4.38 15.66
C TRP A 29 1.69 -5.46 16.57
N ASN A 30 0.53 -6.02 16.22
CA ASN A 30 -0.09 -7.11 16.98
C ASN A 30 0.69 -8.43 16.87
N TYR A 31 1.36 -8.66 15.74
CA TYR A 31 2.16 -9.87 15.53
C TYR A 31 3.58 -9.78 16.12
N SER A 32 4.34 -8.74 15.78
CA SER A 32 5.71 -8.51 16.27
C SER A 32 6.12 -7.05 16.12
N LYS A 33 6.54 -6.45 17.25
CA LYS A 33 6.99 -5.05 17.30
C LYS A 33 8.18 -4.77 16.37
N THR A 34 9.10 -5.73 16.21
CA THR A 34 10.26 -5.56 15.34
C THR A 34 9.85 -5.43 13.87
N LEU A 35 8.88 -6.25 13.44
CA LEU A 35 8.35 -6.18 12.07
C LEU A 35 7.54 -4.90 11.84
N ALA A 36 6.83 -4.41 12.85
CA ALA A 36 6.12 -3.14 12.76
C ALA A 36 7.07 -1.95 12.52
N ILE A 37 8.23 -1.92 13.20
CA ILE A 37 9.25 -0.88 13.00
C ILE A 37 9.80 -0.93 11.56
N VAL A 38 10.09 -2.12 11.04
CA VAL A 38 10.55 -2.29 9.65
C VAL A 38 9.48 -1.83 8.66
N SER A 39 8.23 -2.20 8.90
CA SER A 39 7.09 -1.78 8.07
C SER A 39 6.92 -0.25 8.06
N ALA A 40 7.02 0.40 9.21
CA ALA A 40 6.95 1.85 9.32
C ALA A 40 8.13 2.53 8.60
N GLY A 41 9.33 1.95 8.67
CA GLY A 41 10.49 2.40 7.89
C GLY A 41 10.24 2.34 6.38
N GLY A 42 9.54 1.31 5.89
CA GLY A 42 9.14 1.18 4.50
C GLY A 42 8.26 2.36 4.02
N VAL A 43 7.29 2.78 4.84
CA VAL A 43 6.41 3.93 4.53
C VAL A 43 7.23 5.21 4.37
N ILE A 44 8.20 5.44 5.26
CA ILE A 44 9.08 6.63 5.20
C ILE A 44 9.93 6.61 3.92
N LEU A 45 10.48 5.45 3.56
CA LEU A 45 11.25 5.29 2.32
C LEU A 45 10.40 5.55 1.08
N THR A 46 9.17 5.03 1.04
CA THR A 46 8.21 5.29 -0.05
C THR A 46 7.92 6.79 -0.19
N ALA A 47 7.64 7.48 0.92
CA ALA A 47 7.40 8.91 0.92
C ALA A 47 8.60 9.72 0.41
N GLY A 48 9.81 9.38 0.90
CA GLY A 48 11.05 10.03 0.46
C GLY A 48 11.33 9.85 -1.02
N TYR A 49 11.17 8.62 -1.54
CA TYR A 49 11.35 8.31 -2.95
C TYR A 49 10.35 9.06 -3.85
N ILE A 50 9.07 9.09 -3.47
CA ILE A 50 8.02 9.75 -4.26
C ILE A 50 8.22 11.26 -4.27
N LEU A 51 8.54 11.88 -3.13
CA LEU A 51 8.83 13.32 -3.09
C LEU A 51 10.06 13.67 -3.91
N TRP A 52 11.12 12.86 -3.83
CA TRP A 52 12.31 13.03 -4.65
C TRP A 52 12.02 12.90 -6.16
N ALA A 53 11.20 11.93 -6.55
CA ALA A 53 10.78 11.76 -7.95
C ALA A 53 9.90 12.93 -8.42
N LEU A 54 8.94 13.37 -7.61
CA LEU A 54 8.07 14.50 -7.92
C LEU A 54 8.88 15.79 -8.13
N GLN A 55 9.88 16.02 -7.27
CA GLN A 55 10.79 17.15 -7.39
C GLN A 55 11.56 17.15 -8.72
N ARG A 56 12.07 15.99 -9.14
CA ARG A 56 12.85 15.89 -10.38
C ARG A 56 12.01 15.94 -11.65
N VAL A 57 10.78 15.43 -11.61
CA VAL A 57 9.91 15.33 -12.79
C VAL A 57 9.11 16.62 -13.01
N TYR A 58 8.56 17.22 -11.96
CA TYR A 58 7.63 18.36 -12.10
C TYR A 58 8.20 19.70 -11.60
N LEU A 59 9.07 19.69 -10.59
CA LEU A 59 9.62 20.90 -9.98
C LEU A 59 11.08 21.16 -10.41
N GLY A 60 11.59 20.37 -11.36
CA GLY A 60 12.94 20.49 -11.90
C GLY A 60 13.08 21.70 -12.85
N PRO A 61 14.32 22.02 -13.25
CA PRO A 61 14.58 23.07 -14.23
C PRO A 61 13.85 22.78 -15.54
N GLU A 62 13.42 23.85 -16.21
CA GLU A 62 12.68 23.79 -17.48
C GLU A 62 13.40 22.90 -18.51
N TYR A 63 12.63 22.08 -19.22
CA TYR A 63 13.16 21.12 -20.18
C TYR A 63 13.88 21.84 -21.33
N LYS A 64 15.21 21.72 -21.38
CA LYS A 64 16.08 22.24 -22.45
C LYS A 64 16.57 21.13 -23.39
N GLY A 65 15.72 20.16 -23.69
CA GLY A 65 16.05 19.08 -24.64
C GLY A 65 15.81 19.50 -26.10
N PRO A 66 16.27 18.68 -27.07
CA PRO A 66 16.20 18.98 -28.50
C PRO A 66 14.79 18.99 -29.12
N HIS A 67 13.76 18.58 -28.37
CA HIS A 67 12.36 18.48 -28.85
C HIS A 67 11.34 19.08 -27.87
N PRO A 68 11.38 20.40 -27.61
CA PRO A 68 10.42 21.06 -26.72
C PRO A 68 8.98 20.98 -27.25
N GLU A 69 8.79 20.97 -28.58
CA GLU A 69 7.49 20.77 -29.26
C GLU A 69 6.84 19.38 -29.06
N ALA A 70 7.55 18.39 -28.50
CA ALA A 70 6.98 17.07 -28.25
C ALA A 70 6.01 17.06 -27.05
N ILE A 71 6.06 18.08 -26.18
CA ILE A 71 5.19 18.19 -25.01
C ILE A 71 3.85 18.80 -25.46
N THR A 72 2.96 17.95 -25.93
CA THR A 72 1.62 18.37 -26.39
C THR A 72 0.63 18.42 -25.21
N PRO A 73 -0.34 19.35 -25.25
CA PRO A 73 -1.42 19.39 -24.26
C PRO A 73 -2.23 18.10 -24.25
N MET A 74 -2.56 17.65 -23.05
CA MET A 74 -3.21 16.37 -22.82
C MET A 74 -4.61 16.30 -23.46
N ASN A 75 -4.86 15.22 -24.19
CA ASN A 75 -6.11 14.99 -24.92
C ASN A 75 -7.26 14.60 -23.95
N SER A 76 -8.52 14.82 -24.36
CA SER A 76 -9.71 14.48 -23.57
C SER A 76 -9.79 13.00 -23.20
N ARG A 77 -9.28 12.10 -24.05
CA ARG A 77 -9.19 10.66 -23.77
C ARG A 77 -8.25 10.34 -22.60
N GLU A 78 -7.07 10.97 -22.57
CA GLU A 78 -6.09 10.80 -21.49
C GLU A 78 -6.66 11.35 -20.17
N LYS A 79 -7.43 12.44 -20.25
CA LYS A 79 -8.15 12.99 -19.10
C LYS A 79 -9.18 12.02 -18.52
N ALA A 80 -9.93 11.33 -19.38
CA ALA A 80 -10.91 10.34 -18.95
C ALA A 80 -10.23 9.16 -18.22
N ILE A 81 -9.09 8.67 -18.74
CA ILE A 81 -8.30 7.62 -18.09
C ILE A 81 -7.76 8.10 -16.73
N GLY A 82 -7.24 9.33 -16.67
CA GLY A 82 -6.78 9.93 -15.41
C GLY A 82 -7.88 10.00 -14.35
N TRP A 83 -9.10 10.41 -14.74
CA TRP A 83 -10.25 10.43 -13.83
C TRP A 83 -10.69 9.03 -13.39
N ALA A 84 -10.67 8.05 -14.29
CA ALA A 84 -11.01 6.66 -13.95
C ALA A 84 -10.10 6.08 -12.86
N LEU A 85 -8.85 6.55 -12.74
CA LEU A 85 -7.92 6.15 -11.68
C LEU A 85 -8.09 6.99 -10.40
N ILE A 86 -8.32 8.30 -10.55
CA ILE A 86 -8.41 9.22 -9.41
C ILE A 86 -9.69 8.98 -8.60
N VAL A 87 -10.83 8.75 -9.25
CA VAL A 87 -12.12 8.59 -8.56
C VAL A 87 -12.10 7.41 -7.56
N PRO A 88 -11.68 6.19 -7.95
CA PRO A 88 -11.55 5.08 -7.01
C PRO A 88 -10.58 5.38 -5.88
N CYS A 89 -9.48 6.09 -6.14
CA CYS A 89 -8.49 6.32 -5.08
C CYS A 89 -9.01 7.26 -3.98
N PHE A 90 -9.81 8.27 -4.33
CA PHE A 90 -10.52 9.07 -3.31
C PHE A 90 -11.63 8.27 -2.64
N LEU A 91 -12.42 7.51 -3.40
CA LEU A 91 -13.51 6.70 -2.86
C LEU A 91 -13.02 5.68 -1.83
N LEU A 92 -11.93 4.98 -2.14
CA LEU A 92 -11.31 4.01 -1.25
C LEU A 92 -10.54 4.65 -0.09
N GLY A 93 -10.01 5.86 -0.28
CA GLY A 93 -9.35 6.62 0.78
C GLY A 93 -10.32 7.12 1.84
N VAL A 94 -11.50 7.61 1.44
CA VAL A 94 -12.53 8.14 2.35
C VAL A 94 -13.43 7.02 2.88
N TYR A 95 -13.79 6.05 2.05
CA TYR A 95 -14.69 4.95 2.41
C TYR A 95 -14.05 3.57 2.11
N PRO A 96 -13.08 3.13 2.93
CA PRO A 96 -12.42 1.84 2.73
C PRO A 96 -13.33 0.63 3.03
N ASN A 97 -14.42 0.85 3.77
CA ASN A 97 -15.40 -0.17 4.12
C ASN A 97 -16.01 -0.86 2.88
N PHE A 98 -16.02 -0.21 1.71
CA PHE A 98 -16.48 -0.86 0.47
C PHE A 98 -15.68 -2.13 0.16
N VAL A 99 -14.35 -2.08 0.35
CA VAL A 99 -13.48 -3.24 0.13
C VAL A 99 -13.51 -4.19 1.32
N PHE A 100 -13.46 -3.66 2.56
CA PHE A 100 -13.45 -4.51 3.75
C PHE A 100 -14.68 -5.42 3.84
N ASN A 101 -15.88 -4.87 3.63
CA ASN A 101 -17.12 -5.66 3.63
C ASN A 101 -17.10 -6.81 2.60
N TYR A 102 -16.41 -6.62 1.48
CA TYR A 102 -16.25 -7.66 0.46
C TYR A 102 -15.23 -8.72 0.90
N THR A 103 -14.14 -8.31 1.56
CA THR A 103 -13.06 -9.20 1.99
C THR A 103 -13.33 -9.92 3.32
N ASP A 104 -14.23 -9.44 4.16
CA ASP A 104 -14.45 -9.99 5.50
C ASP A 104 -14.88 -11.46 5.49
N LYS A 105 -15.80 -11.82 4.58
CA LYS A 105 -16.31 -13.20 4.45
C LYS A 105 -15.20 -14.20 4.09
N PRO A 106 -14.42 -14.00 2.99
CA PRO A 106 -13.33 -14.92 2.67
C PRO A 106 -12.23 -14.92 3.73
N MET A 107 -11.88 -13.77 4.32
CA MET A 107 -10.87 -13.71 5.38
C MET A 107 -11.27 -14.53 6.61
N ASN A 108 -12.51 -14.41 7.09
CA ASN A 108 -13.01 -15.21 8.20
C ASN A 108 -13.01 -16.72 7.91
N LYS A 109 -13.30 -17.11 6.66
CA LYS A 109 -13.24 -18.51 6.25
C LYS A 109 -11.80 -19.04 6.26
N LEU A 110 -10.84 -18.25 5.78
CA LEU A 110 -9.42 -18.60 5.82
C LEU A 110 -8.90 -18.75 7.25
N VAL A 111 -9.19 -17.78 8.13
CA VAL A 111 -8.77 -17.82 9.54
C VAL A 111 -9.32 -19.07 10.25
N ARG A 112 -10.61 -19.39 10.07
CA ARG A 112 -11.22 -20.61 10.66
C ARG A 112 -10.60 -21.90 10.13
N THR A 113 -10.26 -21.93 8.84
CA THR A 113 -9.65 -23.11 8.22
C THR A 113 -8.23 -23.32 8.73
N LEU A 114 -7.46 -22.24 8.87
CA LEU A 114 -6.11 -22.27 9.44
C LEU A 114 -6.11 -22.67 10.91
N ASP A 115 -7.03 -22.14 11.72
CA ASP A 115 -7.17 -22.53 13.13
C ASP A 115 -7.54 -24.01 13.28
N SER A 116 -8.53 -24.48 12.50
CA SER A 116 -8.88 -25.90 12.47
C SER A 116 -7.69 -26.78 12.04
N GLY A 117 -6.92 -26.37 11.04
CA GLY A 117 -5.69 -27.07 10.64
C GLY A 117 -4.64 -27.11 11.75
N TYR A 118 -4.42 -25.98 12.43
CA TYR A 118 -3.47 -25.87 13.54
C TYR A 118 -3.83 -26.77 14.72
N GLN A 119 -5.11 -26.84 15.11
CA GLN A 119 -5.55 -27.72 16.20
C GLN A 119 -5.44 -29.21 15.85
N ASN A 120 -5.61 -29.56 14.58
CA ASN A 120 -5.51 -30.95 14.09
C ASN A 120 -4.07 -31.41 13.84
N THR A 121 -3.07 -30.51 13.96
CA THR A 121 -1.66 -30.87 13.78
C THR A 121 -1.11 -31.44 15.10
N PRO A 122 -0.47 -32.63 15.12
CA PRO A 122 0.19 -33.15 16.31
C PRO A 122 1.27 -32.15 16.77
N LYS A 123 1.06 -31.53 17.95
CA LYS A 123 2.04 -30.58 18.51
C LYS A 123 3.34 -31.35 18.80
N PRO A 124 4.50 -30.90 18.30
CA PRO A 124 5.78 -31.55 18.61
C PRO A 124 5.98 -31.53 20.13
N ASN A 125 6.29 -32.71 20.69
CA ASN A 125 6.42 -32.93 22.11
C ASN A 125 7.53 -32.02 22.68
N SER A 126 7.14 -31.02 23.47
CA SER A 126 8.03 -29.95 23.98
C SER A 126 9.15 -30.44 24.90
N GLY A 127 9.23 -31.74 25.19
CA GLY A 127 10.31 -32.38 25.97
C GLY A 127 11.41 -33.07 25.16
N ALA A 128 11.26 -33.29 23.85
CA ALA A 128 12.21 -34.11 23.08
C ALA A 128 13.42 -33.34 22.50
N VAL A 129 13.36 -32.00 22.43
CA VAL A 129 14.41 -31.19 21.79
C VAL A 129 15.52 -30.77 22.78
N MET A 130 15.29 -30.87 24.09
CA MET A 130 16.26 -30.44 25.12
C MET A 130 17.21 -31.56 25.60
N THR A 131 17.11 -32.79 25.07
CA THR A 131 17.95 -33.95 25.50
C THR A 131 18.86 -34.50 24.39
N GLN A 132 19.28 -33.65 23.45
CA GLN A 132 20.30 -34.00 22.46
C GLN A 132 21.28 -32.83 22.31
N LYS A 133 22.04 -32.53 23.37
CA LYS A 133 23.34 -31.88 23.26
C LYS A 133 24.21 -32.20 24.47
#